data_AF-A0A1F8KKS8-F1
#
_entry.id   AF-A0A1F8KKS8-F1
#
_cell.length_a   1.000
_cell.length_b   1.000
_cell.length_c   1.000
_cell.angle_alpha   90.00
_cell.angle_beta   90.00
_cell.angle_gamma   90.00
#
_symmetry.space_group_name_H-M   'P 1'
#
loop_
_entity.id
_entity.type
_entity.pdbx_description
1 polymer ?
#
loop_
_entity_poly.entity_id
_entity_poly.type
_entity_poly.pdbx_seq_one_letter_code
_entity_poly.pdbx_strand_id
1 'polypeptide(L)'
;MPGEKGMVHYPLKMKLEAIRLFYEEGKTQAEITKALGVRSDNRVKAWVRQFLREGEMVFTRPIGRPRKVKDEVAHIKQLEMENALLKKYHTELRKSLLAKRNIGSSTTTGKNTK
;
A
#
# COMPACT_ATOMS: atom_id res chain seq x y z
N MET A 1 -17.86 -24.24 -13.30
CA MET A 1 -18.43 -23.51 -14.45
C MET A 1 -17.40 -22.47 -14.89
N PRO A 2 -16.68 -22.66 -16.02
CA PRO A 2 -15.90 -21.58 -16.62
C PRO A 2 -16.86 -20.51 -17.15
N GLY A 3 -16.50 -19.23 -16.94
CA GLY A 3 -17.40 -18.09 -17.14
C GLY A 3 -18.06 -18.04 -18.52
N GLU A 4 -19.32 -17.62 -18.53
CA GLU A 4 -20.17 -17.59 -19.72
C GLU A 4 -19.60 -16.77 -20.88
N LYS A 5 -19.93 -17.24 -22.09
CA LYS A 5 -19.62 -16.64 -23.39
C LYS A 5 -20.04 -15.17 -23.42
N GLY A 6 -19.07 -14.26 -23.33
CA GLY A 6 -19.28 -12.80 -23.35
C GLY A 6 -18.49 -12.02 -22.31
N MET A 7 -17.86 -12.70 -21.34
CA MET A 7 -17.07 -12.05 -20.30
C MET A 7 -15.67 -11.67 -20.79
N VAL A 8 -15.53 -10.45 -21.31
CA VAL A 8 -14.20 -9.91 -21.70
C VAL A 8 -13.41 -9.54 -20.44
N HIS A 9 -12.28 -10.22 -20.24
CA HIS A 9 -11.28 -9.87 -19.24
C HIS A 9 -10.31 -8.84 -19.81
N TYR A 10 -10.17 -7.71 -19.13
CA TYR A 10 -9.17 -6.70 -19.46
C TYR A 10 -7.98 -6.82 -18.51
N PRO A 11 -6.74 -6.82 -19.03
CA PRO A 11 -5.54 -6.90 -18.21
C PRO A 11 -5.39 -5.64 -17.33
N LEU A 12 -4.66 -5.76 -16.23
CA LEU A 12 -4.38 -4.67 -15.30
C LEU A 12 -3.82 -3.44 -16.01
N LYS A 13 -2.82 -3.65 -16.88
CA LYS A 13 -2.16 -2.59 -17.64
C LYS A 13 -3.16 -1.70 -18.40
N MET A 14 -4.15 -2.30 -19.05
CA MET A 14 -5.16 -1.57 -19.81
C MET A 14 -6.09 -0.75 -18.91
N LYS A 15 -6.43 -1.26 -17.72
CA LYS A 15 -7.25 -0.51 -16.75
C LYS A 15 -6.50 0.70 -16.19
N LEU A 16 -5.22 0.52 -15.88
CA LEU A 16 -4.35 1.61 -15.40
C LEU A 16 -4.12 2.66 -16.48
N GLU A 17 -3.92 2.23 -17.73
CA GLU A 17 -3.82 3.13 -18.87
C GLU A 17 -5.09 3.95 -19.07
N ALA A 18 -6.28 3.33 -18.94
CA ALA A 18 -7.56 4.05 -18.99
C ALA A 18 -7.67 5.14 -17.91
N ILE A 19 -7.17 4.86 -16.70
CA ILE A 19 -7.17 5.82 -15.59
C ILE A 19 -6.16 6.94 -15.86
N ARG A 20 -4.98 6.61 -16.36
CA ARG A 20 -3.95 7.56 -16.76
C ARG A 20 -4.49 8.55 -17.79
N LEU A 21 -5.12 8.05 -18.86
CA LEU A 21 -5.73 8.88 -19.90
C LEU A 21 -6.84 9.80 -19.36
N PHE A 22 -7.55 9.36 -18.33
CA PHE A 22 -8.60 10.16 -17.70
C PHE A 22 -8.03 11.30 -16.84
N TYR A 23 -6.99 11.04 -16.04
CA TYR A 23 -6.44 12.03 -15.11
C TYR A 23 -5.33 12.91 -15.71
N GLU A 24 -4.43 12.36 -16.51
CA GLU A 24 -3.32 13.10 -17.11
C GLU A 24 -3.75 13.86 -18.37
N GLU A 25 -4.56 13.23 -19.23
CA GLU A 25 -4.93 13.80 -20.53
C GLU A 25 -6.36 14.38 -20.53
N GLY A 26 -7.13 14.22 -19.45
CA GLY A 26 -8.48 14.76 -19.32
C GLY A 26 -9.49 14.16 -20.32
N LYS A 27 -9.19 13.01 -20.91
CA LYS A 27 -10.03 12.38 -21.95
C LYS A 27 -11.37 11.91 -21.37
N THR A 28 -12.42 12.04 -22.18
CA THR A 28 -13.75 11.53 -21.82
C THR A 28 -13.78 10.00 -21.83
N GLN A 29 -14.72 9.39 -21.11
CA GLN A 29 -14.84 7.93 -21.08
C GLN A 29 -15.11 7.34 -22.47
N ALA A 30 -15.81 8.07 -23.33
CA ALA A 30 -16.07 7.66 -24.71
C ALA A 30 -14.80 7.64 -25.57
N GLU A 31 -13.94 8.64 -25.44
CA GLU A 31 -12.65 8.70 -26.14
C GLU A 31 -11.70 7.60 -25.66
N ILE A 32 -11.63 7.37 -24.34
CA ILE A 32 -10.84 6.29 -23.75
C ILE A 32 -11.34 4.93 -24.25
N THR A 33 -12.66 4.76 -24.36
CA THR A 33 -13.27 3.52 -24.88
C THR A 33 -12.87 3.25 -26.32
N LYS A 34 -12.87 4.30 -27.17
CA LYS A 34 -12.41 4.21 -28.56
C LYS A 34 -10.90 3.93 -28.63
N ALA A 35 -10.10 4.62 -27.83
CA ALA A 35 -8.64 4.49 -27.81
C ALA A 35 -8.17 3.11 -27.37
N LEU A 36 -8.80 2.53 -26.34
CA LEU A 36 -8.41 1.24 -25.77
C LEU A 36 -9.21 0.06 -26.32
N GLY A 37 -10.15 0.29 -27.24
CA GLY A 37 -11.01 -0.76 -27.79
C GLY A 37 -11.89 -1.45 -26.74
N VAL A 38 -12.28 -0.73 -25.69
CA VAL A 38 -13.14 -1.27 -24.64
C VAL A 38 -14.56 -1.38 -25.18
N ARG A 39 -15.25 -2.47 -24.83
CA ARG A 39 -16.61 -2.75 -25.34
C ARG A 39 -17.67 -1.70 -24.96
N SER A 40 -17.50 -0.98 -23.84
CA SER A 40 -18.47 0.01 -23.36
C SER A 40 -17.81 1.05 -22.46
N ASP A 41 -18.24 2.29 -22.60
CA ASP A 41 -17.93 3.45 -21.76
C ASP A 41 -18.25 3.24 -20.27
N ASN A 42 -19.32 2.51 -19.96
CA ASN A 42 -19.72 2.17 -18.60
C ASN A 42 -18.65 1.35 -17.87
N ARG A 43 -17.82 0.57 -18.59
CA ARG A 43 -16.67 -0.14 -18.00
C ARG A 43 -15.59 0.84 -17.56
N VAL A 44 -15.24 1.79 -18.42
CA VAL A 44 -14.25 2.84 -18.10
C VAL A 44 -14.74 3.67 -16.91
N LYS A 45 -16.03 4.04 -16.90
CA LYS A 45 -16.68 4.73 -15.78
C LYS A 45 -16.59 3.93 -14.48
N ALA A 46 -16.79 2.62 -14.53
CA ALA A 46 -16.66 1.75 -13.36
C ALA A 46 -15.22 1.70 -12.85
N TRP A 47 -14.21 1.62 -13.74
CA TRP A 47 -12.80 1.64 -13.36
C TRP A 47 -12.38 2.94 -12.69
N VAL A 48 -12.77 4.08 -13.24
CA VAL A 48 -12.48 5.39 -12.65
C VAL A 48 -13.11 5.51 -11.25
N ARG A 49 -14.38 5.11 -11.09
CA ARG A 49 -15.05 5.12 -9.77
C ARG A 49 -14.39 4.18 -8.76
N GLN A 50 -13.95 3.01 -9.22
CA GLN A 50 -13.23 2.05 -8.38
C GLN A 50 -11.89 2.61 -7.92
N PHE A 51 -11.13 3.18 -8.84
CA PHE A 51 -9.85 3.81 -8.56
C PHE A 51 -9.97 4.98 -7.58
N LEU A 52 -11.01 5.82 -7.71
CA LEU A 52 -11.28 6.92 -6.78
C LEU A 52 -11.49 6.47 -5.33
N ARG A 53 -12.13 5.32 -5.11
CA ARG A 53 -12.47 4.86 -3.76
C ARG A 53 -11.33 4.15 -3.05
N GLU A 54 -10.52 3.42 -3.81
CA GLU A 54 -9.67 2.37 -3.26
C GLU A 54 -8.29 2.30 -3.93
N GLY A 55 -8.01 3.19 -4.89
CA GLY A 55 -6.74 3.27 -5.62
C GLY A 55 -6.47 2.06 -6.51
N GLU A 56 -5.19 1.84 -6.83
CA GLU A 56 -4.72 0.75 -7.69
C GLU A 56 -5.01 -0.65 -7.11
N MET A 57 -5.14 -0.74 -5.78
CA MET A 57 -5.36 -1.98 -5.05
C MET A 57 -6.66 -2.71 -5.43
N VAL A 58 -7.60 -2.03 -6.09
CA VAL A 58 -8.83 -2.65 -6.62
C VAL A 58 -8.58 -3.65 -7.72
N PHE A 59 -7.56 -3.43 -8.53
CA PHE A 59 -7.37 -4.28 -9.69
C PHE A 59 -6.57 -5.55 -9.37
N THR A 60 -5.92 -5.58 -8.21
CA THR A 60 -5.06 -6.69 -7.76
C THR A 60 -5.72 -7.58 -6.71
N ARG A 61 -6.78 -7.09 -6.05
CA ARG A 61 -7.48 -7.89 -5.03
C ARG A 61 -8.09 -9.16 -5.64
N PRO A 62 -8.04 -10.29 -4.93
CA PRO A 62 -8.69 -11.52 -5.38
C PRO A 62 -10.19 -11.29 -5.49
N ILE A 63 -10.77 -11.68 -6.63
CA ILE A 63 -12.21 -11.60 -6.87
C ILE A 63 -12.89 -12.79 -6.16
N GLY A 64 -13.89 -12.49 -5.34
CA GLY A 64 -14.72 -13.49 -4.66
C GLY A 64 -14.42 -13.63 -3.17
N ARG A 65 -14.87 -14.75 -2.58
CA ARG A 65 -14.70 -15.00 -1.14
C ARG A 65 -13.22 -15.01 -0.78
N PRO A 66 -12.78 -14.25 0.23
CA PRO A 66 -11.41 -14.34 0.74
C PRO A 66 -11.07 -15.81 1.04
N ARG A 67 -9.85 -16.23 0.67
CA ARG A 67 -9.38 -17.57 1.07
C ARG A 67 -9.43 -17.65 2.60
N LYS A 68 -9.98 -18.74 3.13
CA LYS A 68 -9.87 -19.06 4.56
C LYS A 68 -8.40 -19.09 4.91
N VAL A 69 -7.95 -18.11 5.69
CA VAL A 69 -6.62 -18.10 6.28
C VAL A 69 -6.65 -19.22 7.32
N LYS A 70 -5.93 -20.32 7.07
CA LYS A 70 -6.01 -21.51 7.91
C LYS A 70 -5.44 -21.30 9.31
N ASP A 71 -4.59 -20.28 9.49
CA ASP A 71 -3.83 -20.06 10.73
C ASP A 71 -3.71 -18.57 11.09
N GLU A 72 -4.84 -17.85 11.14
CA GLU A 72 -4.84 -16.45 11.60
C GLU A 72 -4.19 -16.31 12.98
N VAL A 73 -4.44 -17.28 13.86
CA VAL A 73 -3.85 -17.33 15.21
C VAL A 73 -2.33 -17.50 15.17
N ALA A 74 -1.80 -18.36 14.30
CA ALA A 74 -0.34 -18.54 14.20
C ALA A 74 0.32 -17.30 13.59
N HIS A 75 -0.35 -16.66 12.62
CA HIS A 75 0.14 -15.42 12.02
C HIS A 75 0.14 -14.26 13.02
N ILE A 76 -0.93 -14.10 13.81
CA ILE A 76 -0.99 -13.10 14.88
C ILE A 76 0.12 -13.35 15.90
N LYS A 77 0.30 -14.60 16.33
CA LYS A 77 1.36 -14.96 17.28
C LYS A 77 2.76 -14.65 16.74
N GLN A 78 3.01 -14.90 15.46
CA GLN A 78 4.27 -14.52 14.81
C GLN A 78 4.47 -13.00 14.81
N LEU A 79 3.44 -12.24 14.41
CA LEU A 79 3.49 -10.77 14.39
C LEU A 79 3.69 -10.17 15.79
N GLU A 80 3.10 -10.77 16.82
CA GLU A 80 3.30 -10.35 18.21
C GLU A 80 4.74 -10.58 18.67
N MET A 81 5.33 -11.74 18.32
CA MET A 81 6.73 -12.04 18.61
C MET A 81 7.68 -11.08 17.90
N GLU A 82 7.45 -10.81 16.61
CA GLU A 82 8.23 -9.84 15.82
C GLU A 82 8.13 -8.43 16.41
N ASN A 83 6.93 -7.97 16.76
CA ASN A 83 6.73 -6.68 17.40
C ASN A 83 7.41 -6.58 18.78
N ALA A 84 7.37 -7.64 19.58
CA ALA A 84 8.07 -7.68 20.85
C ALA A 84 9.59 -7.56 20.67
N LEU A 85 10.15 -8.24 19.67
CA LEU A 85 11.57 -8.17 19.34
C LEU A 85 11.98 -6.77 18.85
N LEU A 86 11.20 -6.18 17.93
CA LEU A 86 11.43 -4.84 17.40
C LEU A 86 11.38 -3.77 18.50
N LYS A 87 10.43 -3.86 19.44
CA LYS A 87 10.35 -2.96 20.59
C LYS A 87 11.61 -3.05 21.47
N LYS A 88 12.11 -4.26 21.72
CA LYS A 88 13.37 -4.46 22.48
C LYS A 88 14.55 -3.80 21.77
N TYR A 89 14.75 -4.06 20.48
CA TYR A 89 15.82 -3.43 19.72
C TYR A 89 15.73 -1.90 19.73
N HIS A 90 14.53 -1.35 19.56
CA HIS A 90 14.32 0.09 19.64
C HIS A 90 14.70 0.67 21.01
N THR A 91 14.38 -0.01 22.11
CA THR A 91 14.79 0.44 23.45
C THR A 91 16.30 0.41 23.65
N GLU A 92 16.98 -0.62 23.18
CA GLU A 92 18.44 -0.73 23.29
C GLU A 92 19.14 0.35 22.45
N LEU A 93 18.68 0.59 21.22
CA LEU A 93 19.18 1.68 20.38
C LEU A 93 19.00 3.04 21.05
N ARG A 94 17.84 3.29 21.68
CA ARG A 94 17.61 4.53 22.45
C ARG A 94 18.59 4.69 23.60
N LYS A 95 18.83 3.63 24.39
CA LYS A 95 19.82 3.66 25.49
C LYS A 95 21.23 3.94 24.97
N SER A 96 21.66 3.27 23.91
CA SER A 96 22.98 3.52 23.30
C SER A 96 23.12 4.95 22.78
N LEU A 97 22.07 5.51 22.16
CA LEU A 97 22.06 6.90 21.71
C LEU A 97 22.12 7.90 22.88
N LEU A 98 21.43 7.64 23.99
CA LEU A 98 21.50 8.47 25.19
C LEU A 98 22.89 8.39 25.86
N ALA A 99 23.48 7.20 25.95
CA ALA A 99 24.81 7.01 26.49
C ALA A 99 25.87 7.80 25.70
N LYS A 100 25.80 7.79 24.36
CA LYS A 100 26.67 8.59 23.50
C LYS A 100 26.52 10.10 23.71
N ARG A 101 25.31 10.60 23.99
CA ARG A 101 25.07 12.03 24.27
C ARG A 101 25.64 12.48 25.61
N ASN A 102 25.53 11.64 26.64
CA ASN A 102 26.01 11.98 27.98
C ASN A 102 27.55 12.09 28.06
N ILE A 103 28.27 11.37 27.21
CA ILE A 103 29.75 11.43 27.12
C ILE A 103 30.23 12.80 26.57
N GLY A 104 29.39 13.51 25.80
CA GLY A 104 29.72 14.83 25.24
C GLY A 104 29.46 16.02 26.18
N SER A 105 28.88 15.82 27.37
CA SER A 105 28.44 16.92 28.26
C SER A 105 29.31 17.12 29.51
N SER A 106 30.34 16.30 29.75
CA SER A 106 31.24 16.48 30.90
C SER A 106 32.33 17.52 30.59
N THR A 107 31.93 18.76 30.29
CA THR A 107 32.85 19.91 30.39
C THR A 107 32.86 20.40 31.82
N THR A 108 33.90 20.00 32.53
CA THR A 108 34.38 20.40 33.85
C THR A 108 33.95 21.81 34.31
N THR A 109 32.93 21.91 35.17
CA THR A 109 32.73 23.12 35.99
C THR A 109 33.72 23.10 37.13
N GLY A 110 34.96 23.51 36.85
CA GLY A 110 35.96 23.81 37.87
C GLY A 110 35.58 25.10 38.59
N LYS A 111 35.07 24.98 39.83
CA LYS A 111 34.94 26.11 40.76
C LYS A 111 36.32 26.71 40.99
N ASN A 112 36.57 27.90 40.45
CA ASN A 112 37.74 28.69 40.79
C ASN A 112 37.37 29.63 41.95
N THR A 113 37.73 29.23 43.18
CA THR A 113 37.67 30.08 44.37
C THR A 113 38.95 30.92 44.42
N LYS A 114 38.80 32.24 44.31
CA LYS A 114 39.77 33.23 44.79
C LYS A 114 39.00 34.36 45.47
#